data_AF-A0A6L6QJ56-F1
#
_entry.id   AF-A0A6L6QJ56-F1
#
_cell.length_a   1.000
_cell.length_b   1.000
_cell.length_c   1.000
_cell.angle_alpha   90.00
_cell.angle_beta   90.00
_cell.angle_gamma   90.00
#
_symmetry.space_group_name_H-M   'P 1'
#
loop_
_entity.id
_entity.type
_entity.pdbx_description
1 polymer ?
#
loop_
_entity_poly.entity_id
_entity_poly.type
_entity_poly.pdbx_seq_one_letter_code
_entity_poly.pdbx_strand_id
1 'polypeptide(L)'
;MQGPSTSTCSEGESMQEPAKPLSGEVFGALINLSGRRRFTSQRLVLYAVLAAQGQEGAAETARDALKLFREAHHTLVNGSDALPGIFCPELQDAYHGRSDGARQIAAFIDLAQRALDSGKPGAALDQLVATATPVLAVLNQITAIYEEQSKKHAILMKKQLRGVITEIETIARQAKMVTFNARVVAARAGHAGREFAVVAGVLSTITTEIDDMVKAALQAANA
;
A
#
# COMPACT_ATOMS: atom_id res chain seq x y z
N MET A 1 -4.35 -16.28 61.19
CA MET A 1 -4.39 -14.99 60.46
C MET A 1 -3.70 -15.20 59.12
N GLN A 2 -4.48 -15.21 58.05
CA GLN A 2 -4.04 -15.37 56.66
C GLN A 2 -3.54 -14.01 56.15
N GLY A 3 -2.34 -13.98 55.57
CA GLY A 3 -1.88 -12.85 54.75
C GLY A 3 -2.41 -13.03 53.33
N PRO A 4 -2.80 -11.96 52.62
CA PRO A 4 -3.42 -12.09 51.30
C PRO A 4 -2.34 -12.31 50.22
N SER A 5 -2.54 -13.36 49.44
CA SER A 5 -1.85 -13.60 48.17
C SER A 5 -2.37 -12.64 47.11
N THR A 6 -1.61 -11.63 46.74
CA THR A 6 -1.90 -10.79 45.57
C THR A 6 -1.43 -11.51 44.32
N SER A 7 -2.36 -12.23 43.70
CA SER A 7 -2.31 -12.64 42.30
C SER A 7 -2.42 -11.37 41.44
N THR A 8 -1.39 -11.07 40.66
CA THR A 8 -1.48 -10.08 39.58
C THR A 8 -1.51 -10.84 38.27
N CYS A 9 -2.71 -10.81 37.65
CA CYS A 9 -3.01 -11.28 36.31
C CYS A 9 -2.02 -10.69 35.29
N SER A 10 -1.46 -11.57 34.45
CA SER A 10 -0.81 -11.19 33.20
C SER A 10 -1.89 -10.86 32.18
N GLU A 11 -2.19 -9.58 32.00
CA GLU A 11 -2.90 -9.13 30.80
C GLU A 11 -1.87 -9.03 29.66
N GLY A 12 -1.91 -10.03 28.78
CA GLY A 12 -1.20 -9.98 27.51
C GLY A 12 -1.87 -8.95 26.61
N GLU A 13 -1.41 -7.71 26.66
CA GLU A 13 -1.64 -6.75 25.59
C GLU A 13 -0.95 -7.30 24.34
N SER A 14 -1.74 -7.78 23.38
CA SER A 14 -1.25 -8.09 22.05
C SER A 14 -0.71 -6.81 21.44
N MET A 15 0.60 -6.61 21.50
CA MET A 15 1.32 -5.60 20.74
C MET A 15 1.01 -5.85 19.26
N GLN A 16 0.04 -5.10 18.71
CA GLN A 16 -0.12 -4.98 17.28
C GLN A 16 1.15 -4.30 16.77
N GLU A 17 1.95 -5.06 16.02
CA GLU A 17 3.11 -4.51 15.33
C GLU A 17 2.67 -3.25 14.55
N PRO A 18 3.45 -2.15 14.61
CA PRO A 18 3.11 -0.93 13.91
C PRO A 18 2.97 -1.25 12.41
N ALA A 19 1.77 -0.99 11.87
CA ALA A 19 1.46 -1.23 10.47
C ALA A 19 2.51 -0.57 9.57
N LYS A 20 3.15 -1.37 8.71
CA LYS A 20 4.21 -0.90 7.81
C LYS A 20 3.70 0.27 6.96
N PRO A 21 4.48 1.35 6.80
CA PRO A 21 4.03 2.53 6.07
C PRO A 21 3.76 2.18 4.61
N LEU A 22 2.54 2.48 4.15
CA LEU A 22 2.11 2.23 2.79
C LEU A 22 2.74 3.26 1.85
N SER A 23 3.80 2.87 1.14
CA SER A 23 4.40 3.70 0.09
C SER A 23 3.74 3.44 -1.28
N GLY A 24 3.97 4.34 -2.24
CA GLY A 24 3.54 4.12 -3.62
C GLY A 24 4.12 2.84 -4.24
N GLU A 25 5.35 2.49 -3.87
CA GLU A 25 6.00 1.24 -4.29
C GLU A 25 5.29 0.01 -3.70
N VAL A 26 4.91 0.06 -2.42
CA VAL A 26 4.15 -1.01 -1.76
C VAL A 26 2.79 -1.20 -2.45
N PHE A 27 2.05 -0.13 -2.74
CA PHE A 27 0.81 -0.22 -3.52
C PHE A 27 1.02 -0.83 -4.90
N GLY A 28 2.07 -0.43 -5.61
CA GLY A 28 2.43 -1.00 -6.91
C GLY A 28 2.69 -2.51 -6.83
N ALA A 29 3.43 -2.95 -5.82
CA ALA A 29 3.69 -4.37 -5.56
C ALA A 29 2.40 -5.15 -5.23
N LEU A 30 1.53 -4.61 -4.38
CA LEU A 30 0.25 -5.22 -3.99
C LEU A 30 -0.70 -5.36 -5.19
N ILE A 31 -0.83 -4.32 -6.01
CA ILE A 31 -1.66 -4.33 -7.23
C ILE A 31 -1.11 -5.37 -8.22
N ASN A 32 0.20 -5.39 -8.45
CA ASN A 32 0.83 -6.37 -9.33
C ASN A 32 0.57 -7.79 -8.82
N LEU A 33 0.81 -8.06 -7.53
CA LEU A 33 0.59 -9.38 -6.94
C LEU A 33 -0.89 -9.80 -7.04
N SER A 34 -1.83 -8.89 -6.76
CA SER A 34 -3.26 -9.16 -6.90
C SER A 34 -3.65 -9.41 -8.36
N GLY A 35 -3.13 -8.61 -9.29
CA GLY A 35 -3.34 -8.76 -10.73
C GLY A 35 -2.79 -10.09 -11.27
N ARG A 36 -1.60 -10.49 -10.84
CA ARG A 36 -0.99 -11.78 -11.21
C ARG A 36 -1.88 -12.95 -10.81
N ARG A 37 -2.57 -12.91 -9.66
CA ARG A 37 -3.51 -13.98 -9.26
C ARG A 37 -4.63 -14.21 -10.26
N ARG A 38 -5.13 -13.15 -10.94
CA ARG A 38 -6.14 -13.28 -11.99
C ARG A 38 -5.61 -14.16 -13.12
N PHE A 39 -4.44 -13.82 -13.64
CA PHE A 39 -3.78 -14.59 -14.70
C PHE A 39 -3.44 -16.02 -14.23
N THR A 40 -2.82 -16.15 -13.05
CA THR A 40 -2.41 -17.45 -12.52
C THR A 40 -3.60 -18.36 -12.24
N SER A 41 -4.77 -17.84 -11.83
CA SER A 41 -5.99 -18.64 -11.65
C SER A 41 -6.46 -19.28 -12.96
N GLN A 42 -6.47 -18.51 -14.06
CA GLN A 42 -6.87 -19.01 -15.37
C GLN A 42 -5.82 -19.99 -15.93
N ARG A 43 -4.54 -19.67 -15.76
CA ARG A 43 -3.43 -20.54 -16.14
C ARG A 43 -3.51 -21.89 -15.42
N LEU A 44 -3.77 -21.87 -14.12
CA LEU A 44 -3.95 -23.09 -13.32
C LEU A 44 -5.06 -23.98 -13.87
N VAL A 45 -6.24 -23.41 -14.17
CA VAL A 45 -7.38 -24.18 -14.71
C VAL A 45 -7.05 -24.76 -16.07
N LEU A 46 -6.47 -23.96 -16.98
CA LEU A 46 -6.07 -24.41 -18.31
C LEU A 46 -5.13 -25.60 -18.24
N TYR A 47 -4.04 -25.49 -17.48
CA TYR A 47 -3.05 -26.55 -17.39
C TYR A 47 -3.52 -27.76 -16.58
N ALA A 48 -4.47 -27.60 -15.65
CA ALA A 48 -5.14 -28.73 -15.02
C ALA A 48 -5.97 -29.55 -16.04
N VAL A 49 -6.66 -28.88 -16.95
CA VAL A 49 -7.41 -29.55 -18.04
C VAL A 49 -6.45 -30.25 -19.00
N LEU A 50 -5.37 -29.58 -19.43
CA LEU A 50 -4.36 -30.19 -20.32
C LEU A 50 -3.67 -31.39 -19.66
N ALA A 51 -3.37 -31.30 -18.36
CA ALA A 51 -2.79 -32.40 -17.59
C ALA A 51 -3.73 -33.62 -17.57
N ALA A 52 -5.03 -33.41 -17.34
CA ALA A 52 -6.03 -34.48 -17.37
C ALA A 52 -6.21 -35.11 -18.77
N GLN A 53 -5.85 -34.39 -19.84
CA GLN A 53 -5.82 -34.91 -21.21
C GLN A 53 -4.51 -35.64 -21.55
N GLY A 54 -3.57 -35.75 -20.61
CA GLY A 54 -2.29 -36.43 -20.81
C GLY A 54 -1.23 -35.61 -21.56
N GLN A 55 -1.39 -34.27 -21.64
CA GLN A 55 -0.39 -33.40 -22.25
C GLN A 55 0.89 -33.37 -21.40
N GLU A 56 2.03 -33.61 -22.05
CA GLU A 56 3.33 -33.65 -21.39
C GLU A 56 3.69 -32.28 -20.77
N GLY A 57 4.24 -32.27 -19.56
CA GLY A 57 4.63 -31.05 -18.82
C GLY A 57 3.46 -30.20 -18.27
N ALA A 58 2.22 -30.49 -18.65
CA ALA A 58 1.07 -29.68 -18.21
C ALA A 58 0.80 -29.81 -16.70
N ALA A 59 0.97 -31.01 -16.14
CA ALA A 59 0.78 -31.25 -14.71
C ALA A 59 1.77 -30.45 -13.85
N GLU A 60 3.04 -30.38 -14.27
CA GLU A 60 4.08 -29.59 -13.60
C GLU A 60 3.74 -28.09 -13.67
N THR A 61 3.42 -27.60 -14.86
CA THR A 61 3.02 -26.19 -15.06
C THR A 61 1.80 -25.81 -14.22
N ALA A 62 0.82 -26.71 -14.08
CA ALA A 62 -0.34 -26.49 -13.24
C ALA A 62 0.02 -26.46 -11.74
N ARG A 63 0.89 -27.36 -11.28
CA ARG A 63 1.37 -27.38 -9.89
C ARG A 63 2.16 -26.11 -9.55
N ASP A 64 2.99 -25.62 -10.47
CA ASP A 64 3.70 -24.34 -10.31
C ASP A 64 2.75 -23.15 -10.26
N ALA A 65 1.73 -23.14 -11.13
CA ALA A 65 0.70 -22.11 -11.09
C ALA A 65 -0.07 -22.14 -9.76
N LEU A 66 -0.42 -23.33 -9.24
CA LEU A 66 -1.08 -23.47 -7.94
C LEU A 66 -0.20 -22.94 -6.80
N LYS A 67 1.09 -23.29 -6.80
CA LYS A 67 2.06 -22.80 -5.80
C LYS A 67 2.12 -21.27 -5.79
N LEU A 68 2.36 -20.65 -6.95
CA LEU A 68 2.43 -19.20 -7.09
C LEU A 68 1.12 -18.51 -6.67
N PHE A 69 -0.02 -19.09 -7.04
CA PHE A 69 -1.32 -18.55 -6.65
C PHE A 69 -1.54 -18.60 -5.14
N ARG A 70 -1.18 -19.72 -4.49
CA ARG A 70 -1.28 -19.91 -3.05
C ARG A 70 -0.38 -18.94 -2.28
N GLU A 71 0.88 -18.82 -2.68
CA GLU A 71 1.85 -17.89 -2.08
C GLU A 71 1.39 -16.44 -2.20
N ALA A 72 0.92 -16.04 -3.38
CA ALA A 72 0.38 -14.70 -3.60
C ALA A 72 -0.88 -14.44 -2.76
N HIS A 73 -1.77 -15.42 -2.62
CA HIS A 73 -2.96 -15.30 -1.78
C HIS A 73 -2.58 -15.16 -0.29
N HIS A 74 -1.70 -16.02 0.20
CA HIS A 74 -1.20 -15.97 1.57
C HIS A 74 -0.57 -14.60 1.89
N THR A 75 0.32 -14.13 1.01
CA THR A 75 1.02 -12.85 1.19
C THR A 75 0.06 -11.67 1.25
N LEU A 76 -1.01 -11.66 0.44
CA LEU A 76 -1.96 -10.56 0.40
C LEU A 76 -2.94 -10.54 1.58
N VAL A 77 -3.19 -11.69 2.20
CA VAL A 77 -4.07 -11.80 3.38
C VAL A 77 -3.28 -11.62 4.67
N ASN A 78 -2.18 -12.37 4.83
CA ASN A 78 -1.41 -12.43 6.08
C ASN A 78 -0.20 -11.49 6.11
N GLY A 79 0.20 -10.97 4.95
CA GLY A 79 1.41 -10.15 4.81
C GLY A 79 2.70 -10.96 4.68
N SER A 80 3.80 -10.22 4.63
CA SER A 80 5.17 -10.70 4.64
C SER A 80 6.10 -9.64 5.25
N ASP A 81 7.41 -9.90 5.25
CA ASP A 81 8.42 -8.93 5.68
C ASP A 81 8.39 -7.64 4.85
N ALA A 82 8.00 -7.71 3.57
CA ALA A 82 7.99 -6.56 2.67
C ALA A 82 6.58 -5.97 2.45
N LEU A 83 5.53 -6.77 2.55
CA LEU A 83 4.17 -6.37 2.19
C LEU A 83 3.23 -6.48 3.39
N PRO A 84 2.32 -5.52 3.57
CA PRO A 84 1.27 -5.67 4.57
C PRO A 84 0.30 -6.78 4.13
N GLY A 85 -0.37 -7.39 5.10
CA GLY A 85 -1.57 -8.19 4.84
C GLY A 85 -2.76 -7.29 4.56
N ILE A 86 -3.93 -7.67 5.06
CA ILE A 86 -5.11 -6.81 5.02
C ILE A 86 -4.85 -5.53 5.84
N PHE A 87 -4.88 -4.37 5.19
CA PHE A 87 -4.55 -3.08 5.80
C PHE A 87 -5.71 -2.07 5.79
N CYS A 88 -6.85 -2.39 5.17
CA CYS A 88 -8.01 -1.51 5.16
C CYS A 88 -9.34 -2.27 5.34
N PRO A 89 -10.39 -1.59 5.86
CA PRO A 89 -11.70 -2.20 6.10
C PRO A 89 -12.35 -2.77 4.82
N GLU A 90 -12.14 -2.15 3.67
CA GLU A 90 -12.72 -2.61 2.41
C GLU A 90 -12.11 -3.95 1.95
N LEU A 91 -10.80 -4.14 2.17
CA LEU A 91 -10.15 -5.43 1.94
C LEU A 91 -10.61 -6.46 2.99
N GLN A 92 -10.80 -6.05 4.24
CA GLN A 92 -11.35 -6.92 5.29
C GLN A 92 -12.74 -7.43 4.91
N ASP A 93 -13.63 -6.55 4.42
CA ASP A 93 -14.97 -6.94 3.97
C ASP A 93 -14.93 -7.81 2.70
N ALA A 94 -14.05 -7.51 1.75
CA ALA A 94 -13.91 -8.32 0.54
C ALA A 94 -13.41 -9.76 0.85
N TYR A 95 -12.50 -9.91 1.81
CA TYR A 95 -11.96 -11.22 2.19
C TYR A 95 -12.83 -11.97 3.20
N HIS A 96 -13.37 -11.29 4.21
CA HIS A 96 -14.00 -11.92 5.38
C HIS A 96 -15.43 -11.43 5.66
N GLY A 97 -15.94 -10.49 4.86
CA GLY A 97 -17.30 -9.98 4.94
C GLY A 97 -18.29 -10.86 4.18
N ARG A 98 -19.35 -10.24 3.65
CA ARG A 98 -20.47 -10.96 3.03
C ARG A 98 -20.08 -11.78 1.81
N SER A 99 -19.11 -11.29 1.04
CA SER A 99 -18.60 -11.98 -0.15
C SER A 99 -17.69 -13.16 0.22
N ASP A 100 -17.14 -13.19 1.43
CA ASP A 100 -16.27 -14.26 1.95
C ASP A 100 -15.21 -14.74 0.94
N GLY A 101 -14.53 -13.77 0.31
CA GLY A 101 -13.60 -14.03 -0.77
C GLY A 101 -12.46 -14.96 -0.36
N ALA A 102 -12.02 -14.91 0.90
CA ALA A 102 -11.01 -15.81 1.44
C ALA A 102 -11.46 -17.28 1.38
N ARG A 103 -12.70 -17.58 1.81
CA ARG A 103 -13.25 -18.94 1.74
C ARG A 103 -13.40 -19.42 0.30
N GLN A 104 -13.89 -18.57 -0.61
CA GLN A 104 -14.05 -18.94 -2.02
C GLN A 104 -12.70 -19.25 -2.68
N ILE A 105 -11.68 -18.43 -2.42
CA ILE A 105 -10.32 -18.63 -2.96
C ILE A 105 -9.68 -19.88 -2.34
N ALA A 106 -9.84 -20.12 -1.04
CA ALA A 106 -9.37 -21.34 -0.38
C ALA A 106 -10.03 -22.61 -0.96
N ALA A 107 -11.35 -22.59 -1.14
CA ALA A 107 -12.08 -23.70 -1.74
C ALA A 107 -11.61 -24.00 -3.17
N PHE A 108 -11.33 -22.95 -3.97
CA PHE A 108 -10.75 -23.10 -5.31
C PHE A 108 -9.35 -23.71 -5.28
N ILE A 109 -8.49 -23.29 -4.35
CA ILE A 109 -7.15 -23.85 -4.16
C ILE A 109 -7.23 -25.35 -3.81
N ASP A 110 -8.13 -25.73 -2.90
CA ASP A 110 -8.31 -27.13 -2.47
C ASP A 110 -8.89 -27.99 -3.59
N LEU A 111 -9.76 -27.41 -4.41
CA LEU A 111 -10.33 -28.09 -5.58
C LEU A 111 -9.27 -28.30 -6.66
N ALA A 112 -8.44 -27.29 -6.92
CA ALA A 112 -7.33 -27.39 -7.85
C ALA A 112 -6.33 -28.46 -7.41
N GLN A 113 -5.99 -28.50 -6.13
CA GLN A 113 -5.12 -29.54 -5.56
C GLN A 113 -5.69 -30.94 -5.82
N ARG A 114 -6.97 -31.16 -5.49
CA ARG A 114 -7.66 -32.44 -5.71
C ARG A 114 -7.71 -32.84 -7.19
N ALA A 115 -7.99 -31.90 -8.08
CA ALA A 115 -8.00 -32.15 -9.52
C ALA A 115 -6.60 -32.59 -10.01
N LEU A 116 -5.54 -31.89 -9.61
CA LEU A 116 -4.16 -32.20 -10.00
C LEU A 116 -3.64 -33.52 -9.40
N ASP A 117 -4.05 -33.85 -8.17
CA ASP A 117 -3.67 -35.11 -7.53
C ASP A 117 -4.38 -36.32 -8.16
N SER A 118 -5.60 -36.13 -8.68
CA SER A 118 -6.27 -37.18 -9.46
C SER A 118 -5.60 -37.44 -10.82
N GLY A 119 -5.01 -36.40 -11.42
CA GLY A 119 -4.33 -36.45 -12.72
C GLY A 119 -5.22 -36.88 -13.89
N LYS A 120 -6.54 -36.95 -13.70
CA LYS A 120 -7.49 -37.51 -14.67
C LYS A 120 -8.76 -36.65 -14.74
N PRO A 121 -9.55 -36.74 -15.83
CA PRO A 121 -10.86 -36.13 -15.88
C PRO A 121 -11.76 -36.68 -14.77
N GLY A 122 -12.61 -35.82 -14.20
CA GLY A 122 -13.54 -36.21 -13.15
C GLY A 122 -14.14 -35.02 -12.42
N ALA A 123 -15.00 -35.29 -11.45
CA ALA A 123 -15.83 -34.28 -10.78
C ALA A 123 -15.01 -33.11 -10.19
N ALA A 124 -13.81 -33.35 -9.68
CA ALA A 124 -12.96 -32.29 -9.14
C ALA A 124 -12.49 -31.31 -10.23
N LEU A 125 -12.14 -31.81 -11.42
CA LEU A 125 -11.75 -30.98 -12.55
C LEU A 125 -12.96 -30.22 -13.12
N ASP A 126 -14.11 -30.87 -13.23
CA ASP A 126 -15.33 -30.24 -13.75
C ASP A 126 -15.78 -29.09 -12.85
N GLN A 127 -15.74 -29.30 -11.52
CA GLN A 127 -16.02 -28.24 -10.55
C GLN A 127 -14.96 -27.14 -10.61
N LEU A 128 -13.67 -27.47 -10.82
CA LEU A 128 -12.60 -26.48 -10.92
C LEU A 128 -12.85 -25.53 -12.10
N VAL A 129 -13.20 -26.08 -13.26
CA VAL A 129 -13.57 -25.32 -14.46
C VAL A 129 -14.81 -24.46 -14.19
N ALA A 130 -15.85 -25.02 -13.58
CA ALA A 130 -17.06 -24.28 -13.26
C ALA A 130 -16.81 -23.10 -12.29
N THR A 131 -15.84 -23.25 -11.38
CA THR A 131 -15.50 -22.22 -10.37
C THR A 131 -14.49 -21.18 -10.88
N ALA A 132 -13.91 -21.38 -12.06
CA ALA A 132 -12.91 -20.49 -12.65
C ALA A 132 -13.42 -19.05 -12.85
N THR A 133 -14.63 -18.90 -13.42
CA THR A 133 -15.23 -17.58 -13.66
C THR A 133 -15.66 -16.89 -12.36
N PRO A 134 -16.37 -17.56 -11.42
CA PRO A 134 -16.68 -16.98 -10.11
C PRO A 134 -15.44 -16.49 -9.35
N VAL A 135 -14.37 -17.29 -9.27
CA VAL A 135 -13.14 -16.90 -8.56
C VAL A 135 -12.46 -15.72 -9.24
N LEU A 136 -12.42 -15.69 -10.58
CA LEU A 136 -11.89 -14.54 -11.31
C LEU A 136 -12.65 -13.25 -10.98
N ALA A 137 -13.97 -13.32 -10.84
CA ALA A 137 -14.79 -12.16 -10.45
C ALA A 137 -14.41 -11.65 -9.04
N VAL A 138 -14.22 -12.56 -8.07
CA VAL A 138 -13.74 -12.21 -6.72
C VAL A 138 -12.35 -11.57 -6.78
N LEU A 139 -11.41 -12.13 -7.54
CA LEU A 139 -10.07 -11.58 -7.71
C LEU A 139 -10.08 -10.20 -8.38
N ASN A 140 -10.97 -9.97 -9.35
CA ASN A 140 -11.15 -8.66 -9.99
C ASN A 140 -11.65 -7.62 -8.98
N GLN A 141 -12.65 -7.97 -8.18
CA GLN A 141 -13.21 -7.09 -7.14
C GLN A 141 -12.13 -6.68 -6.12
N ILE A 142 -11.37 -7.65 -5.62
CA ILE A 142 -10.28 -7.38 -4.68
C ILE A 142 -9.21 -6.48 -5.31
N THR A 143 -8.83 -6.75 -6.56
CA THR A 143 -7.83 -5.93 -7.27
C THR A 143 -8.29 -4.48 -7.44
N ALA A 144 -9.57 -4.26 -7.74
CA ALA A 144 -10.15 -2.92 -7.83
C ALA A 144 -10.05 -2.15 -6.51
N ILE A 145 -10.19 -2.82 -5.37
CA ILE A 145 -10.01 -2.20 -4.05
C ILE A 145 -8.56 -1.74 -3.87
N TYR A 146 -7.56 -2.56 -4.21
CA TYR A 146 -6.15 -2.14 -4.15
C TYR A 146 -5.87 -0.91 -5.04
N GLU A 147 -6.44 -0.88 -6.25
CA GLU A 147 -6.32 0.27 -7.16
C GLU A 147 -6.98 1.54 -6.59
N GLU A 148 -8.16 1.40 -5.98
CA GLU A 148 -8.86 2.51 -5.36
C GLU A 148 -8.10 3.06 -4.15
N GLN A 149 -7.59 2.18 -3.28
CA GLN A 149 -6.79 2.60 -2.11
C GLN A 149 -5.49 3.29 -2.52
N SER A 150 -4.82 2.80 -3.57
CA SER A 150 -3.64 3.45 -4.14
C SER A 150 -3.95 4.88 -4.64
N LYS A 151 -5.06 5.06 -5.37
CA LYS A 151 -5.51 6.38 -5.82
C LYS A 151 -5.86 7.31 -4.65
N LYS A 152 -6.59 6.81 -3.65
CA LYS A 152 -6.91 7.57 -2.42
C LYS A 152 -5.65 8.02 -1.71
N HIS A 153 -4.68 7.12 -1.55
CA HIS A 153 -3.40 7.42 -0.92
C HIS A 153 -2.60 8.47 -1.70
N ALA A 154 -2.53 8.36 -3.03
CA ALA A 154 -1.85 9.35 -3.87
C ALA A 154 -2.48 10.75 -3.75
N ILE A 155 -3.82 10.85 -3.71
CA ILE A 155 -4.52 12.11 -3.51
C ILE A 155 -4.23 12.70 -2.13
N LEU A 156 -4.27 11.88 -1.08
CA LEU A 156 -3.97 12.31 0.29
C LEU A 156 -2.52 12.82 0.40
N MET A 157 -1.57 12.08 -0.17
CA MET A 157 -0.15 12.46 -0.18
C MET A 157 0.05 13.80 -0.91
N LYS A 158 -0.60 14.00 -2.07
CA LYS A 158 -0.57 15.29 -2.79
C LYS A 158 -1.15 16.43 -1.95
N LYS A 159 -2.24 16.19 -1.22
CA LYS A 159 -2.85 17.18 -0.33
C LYS A 159 -1.92 17.53 0.85
N GLN A 160 -1.29 16.53 1.47
CA GLN A 160 -0.33 16.74 2.55
C GLN A 160 0.88 17.55 2.09
N LEU A 161 1.47 17.18 0.93
CA LEU A 161 2.58 17.93 0.35
C LEU A 161 2.20 19.39 0.08
N ARG A 162 1.01 19.63 -0.50
CA ARG A 162 0.52 21.00 -0.72
C ARG A 162 0.36 21.78 0.59
N GLY A 163 -0.12 21.13 1.66
CA GLY A 163 -0.24 21.74 2.99
C GLY A 163 1.11 22.20 3.54
N VAL A 164 2.11 21.31 3.53
CA VAL A 164 3.49 21.62 3.95
C VAL A 164 4.06 22.78 3.13
N ILE A 165 3.84 22.78 1.82
CA ILE A 165 4.30 23.87 0.97
C ILE A 165 3.65 25.22 1.36
N THR A 166 2.34 25.26 1.58
CA THR A 166 1.64 26.48 2.01
C THR A 166 2.12 26.99 3.38
N GLU A 167 2.50 26.09 4.29
CA GLU A 167 3.14 26.46 5.55
C GLU A 167 4.51 27.11 5.32
N ILE A 168 5.34 26.55 4.43
CA ILE A 168 6.65 27.12 4.05
C ILE A 168 6.47 28.51 3.43
N GLU A 169 5.50 28.71 2.53
CA GLU A 169 5.20 30.04 1.96
C GLU A 169 4.86 31.06 3.05
N THR A 170 4.10 30.64 4.05
CA THR A 170 3.70 31.48 5.18
C THR A 170 4.91 31.89 6.02
N ILE A 171 5.77 30.92 6.37
CA ILE A 171 7.01 31.16 7.11
C ILE A 171 7.94 32.07 6.32
N ALA A 172 8.13 31.82 5.02
CA ALA A 172 8.98 32.64 4.16
C ALA A 172 8.49 34.10 4.11
N ARG A 173 7.16 34.31 3.99
CA ARG A 173 6.56 35.65 4.04
C ARG A 173 6.78 36.35 5.38
N GLN A 174 6.61 35.63 6.49
CA GLN A 174 6.86 36.17 7.83
C GLN A 174 8.34 36.55 8.02
N ALA A 175 9.26 35.68 7.62
CA ALA A 175 10.69 35.93 7.66
C ALA A 175 11.07 37.15 6.79
N LYS A 176 10.47 37.29 5.61
CA LYS A 176 10.67 38.46 4.74
C LYS A 176 10.20 39.76 5.40
N MET A 177 9.06 39.75 6.09
CA MET A 177 8.57 40.90 6.86
C MET A 177 9.52 41.26 8.01
N VAL A 178 9.96 40.29 8.80
CA VAL A 178 10.91 40.49 9.91
C VAL A 178 12.23 41.08 9.37
N THR A 179 12.71 40.53 8.26
CA THR A 179 13.94 40.99 7.61
C THR A 179 13.81 42.43 7.10
N PHE A 180 12.67 42.77 6.48
CA PHE A 180 12.40 44.13 6.05
C PHE A 180 12.40 45.10 7.25
N ASN A 181 11.72 44.75 8.34
CA ASN A 181 11.71 45.56 9.56
C ASN A 181 13.12 45.74 10.13
N ALA A 182 13.93 44.68 10.16
CA ALA A 182 15.32 44.73 10.60
C ALA A 182 16.16 45.69 9.74
N ARG A 183 15.98 45.68 8.40
CA ARG A 183 16.65 46.64 7.50
C ARG A 183 16.24 48.09 7.79
N VAL A 184 14.97 48.35 8.05
CA VAL A 184 14.47 49.70 8.38
C VAL A 184 15.09 50.18 9.70
N VAL A 185 15.12 49.33 10.73
CA VAL A 185 15.73 49.66 12.03
C VAL A 185 17.24 49.89 11.89
N ALA A 186 17.93 49.04 11.14
CA ALA A 186 19.35 49.18 10.84
C ALA A 186 19.67 50.49 10.12
N ALA A 187 18.84 50.89 9.14
CA ALA A 187 18.98 52.17 8.45
C ALA A 187 18.76 53.37 9.39
N ARG A 188 17.75 53.29 10.28
CA ARG A 188 17.48 54.34 11.28
C ARG A 188 18.60 54.49 12.31
N ALA A 189 19.28 53.41 12.67
CA ALA A 189 20.40 53.43 13.61
C ALA A 189 21.70 54.01 12.99
N GLY A 190 21.70 54.36 11.70
CA GLY A 190 22.84 54.96 11.02
C GLY A 190 24.09 54.08 11.11
N HIS A 191 25.21 54.64 11.58
CA HIS A 191 26.47 53.91 11.69
C HIS A 191 26.39 52.68 12.62
N ALA A 192 25.59 52.74 13.69
CA ALA A 192 25.45 51.63 14.63
C ALA A 192 24.66 50.43 14.06
N GLY A 193 23.88 50.64 13.00
CA GLY A 193 23.08 49.59 12.36
C GLY A 193 23.76 48.89 11.19
N ARG A 194 24.99 49.26 10.83
CA ARG A 194 25.62 48.82 9.57
C ARG A 194 25.80 47.30 9.48
N GLU A 195 26.24 46.66 10.56
CA GLU A 195 26.41 45.20 10.60
C GLU A 195 25.05 44.47 10.58
N PHE A 196 24.06 44.99 11.30
CA PHE A 196 22.69 44.46 11.26
C PHE A 196 22.05 44.58 9.87
N ALA A 197 22.34 45.65 9.12
CA ALA A 197 21.85 45.81 7.74
C ALA A 197 22.38 44.72 6.80
N VAL A 198 23.64 44.29 6.98
CA VAL A 198 24.25 43.22 6.17
C VAL A 198 23.56 41.89 6.47
N VAL A 199 23.38 41.54 7.75
CA VAL A 199 22.69 40.29 8.15
C VAL A 199 21.27 40.26 7.62
N ALA A 200 20.53 41.36 7.74
CA ALA A 200 19.18 41.46 7.20
C ALA A 200 19.17 41.41 5.65
N GLY A 201 20.20 41.91 4.98
CA GLY A 201 20.38 41.74 3.53
C GLY A 201 20.47 40.25 3.13
N VAL A 202 21.34 39.49 3.79
CA VAL A 202 21.53 38.06 3.54
C VAL A 202 20.25 37.26 3.81
N LEU A 203 19.59 37.52 4.94
CA LEU A 203 18.33 36.85 5.27
C LEU A 203 17.25 37.13 4.22
N SER A 204 17.23 38.33 3.63
CA SER A 204 16.29 38.69 2.57
C SER A 204 16.51 37.85 1.32
N THR A 205 17.77 37.63 0.94
CA THR A 205 18.13 36.76 -0.18
C THR A 205 17.68 35.32 0.07
N ILE A 206 18.00 34.77 1.25
CA ILE A 206 17.58 33.40 1.64
C ILE A 206 16.06 33.24 1.56
N THR A 207 15.29 34.20 2.11
CA THR A 207 13.83 34.12 2.04
C THR A 207 13.27 34.18 0.62
N THR A 208 14.00 34.82 -0.31
CA THR A 208 13.60 34.90 -1.72
C THR A 208 13.90 33.58 -2.44
N GLU A 209 15.07 32.98 -2.18
CA GLU A 209 15.42 31.65 -2.69
C GLU A 209 14.44 30.57 -2.20
N ILE A 210 14.01 30.63 -0.94
CA ILE A 210 12.99 29.72 -0.41
C ILE A 210 11.65 29.89 -1.15
N ASP A 211 11.21 31.12 -1.39
CA ASP A 211 9.96 31.42 -2.11
C ASP A 211 10.01 30.90 -3.55
N ASP A 212 11.15 31.03 -4.23
CA ASP A 212 11.35 30.52 -5.59
C ASP A 212 11.38 28.98 -5.64
N MET A 213 12.06 28.33 -4.67
CA MET A 213 12.06 26.87 -4.56
C MET A 213 10.66 26.31 -4.31
N VAL A 214 9.87 26.97 -3.46
CA VAL A 214 8.48 26.60 -3.20
C VAL A 214 7.62 26.71 -4.46
N LYS A 215 7.72 27.81 -5.19
CA LYS A 215 7.00 27.99 -6.46
C LYS A 215 7.36 26.90 -7.48
N ALA A 216 8.64 26.55 -7.59
CA ALA A 216 9.09 25.47 -8.46
C ALA A 216 8.52 24.11 -8.02
N ALA A 217 8.51 23.81 -6.72
CA ALA A 217 7.92 22.60 -6.17
C ALA A 217 6.41 22.49 -6.43
N LEU A 218 5.66 23.59 -6.34
CA LEU A 218 4.22 23.62 -6.68
C LEU A 218 3.96 23.38 -8.16
N GLN A 219 4.79 23.94 -9.05
CA GLN A 219 4.69 23.71 -10.48
C GLN A 219 4.92 22.23 -10.80
N ALA A 220 5.96 21.62 -10.20
CA ALA A 220 6.24 20.20 -10.35
C ALA A 220 5.13 19.29 -9.79
N ALA A 221 4.49 19.67 -8.68
CA ALA A 221 3.40 18.88 -8.08
C ALA A 221 2.06 18.98 -8.86
N ASN A 222 1.93 19.96 -9.75
CA ASN A 222 0.74 20.20 -10.58
C ASN A 222 0.89 19.75 -12.04
N ALA A 223 2.11 19.47 -12.49
CA ALA A 223 2.40 18.80 -13.77
C ALA A 223 2.06 17.31 -13.69
#